data_AF-A0AAD6WKI9-F1
#
_entry.id   AF-A0AAD6WKI9-F1
#
_cell.length_a   1.000
_cell.length_b   1.000
_cell.length_c   1.000
_cell.angle_alpha   90.00
_cell.angle_beta   90.00
_cell.angle_gamma   90.00
#
_symmetry.space_group_name_H-M   'P 1'
#
loop_
_entity.id
_entity.type
_entity.pdbx_description
1 polymer ?
#
loop_
_entity_poly.entity_id
_entity_poly.type
_entity_poly.pdbx_seq_one_letter_code
_entity_poly.pdbx_strand_id
1 'polypeptide(L)'
;PVGMSWDATNYSCGYDSTFGILANMWMQNMDVFCTLGPYFQYWTSLMKRAAEGHLSLEGARDLMRANLHLARPQDFPYGPNGTIIDHIARIMFPETTHAEGEKVCPTC
;
A
#
# COMPACT_ATOMS: atom_id res chain seq x y z
N PRO A 1 17.11 4.53 -2.36
CA PRO A 1 15.79 4.29 -1.75
C PRO A 1 15.86 3.11 -0.78
N VAL A 2 15.35 3.25 0.44
CA VAL A 2 15.11 2.11 1.34
C VAL A 2 13.86 1.41 0.80
N GLY A 3 14.05 0.50 -0.14
CA GLY A 3 12.97 -0.34 -0.65
C GLY A 3 12.60 -1.42 0.36
N MET A 4 11.35 -1.84 0.36
CA MET A 4 10.93 -3.01 1.13
C MET A 4 11.48 -4.28 0.48
N SER A 5 11.83 -5.25 1.31
CA SER A 5 12.26 -6.58 0.84
C SER A 5 11.05 -7.35 0.30
N TRP A 6 11.18 -7.86 -0.92
CA TRP A 6 10.13 -8.64 -1.58
C TRP A 6 9.83 -9.95 -0.86
N ASP A 7 8.55 -10.22 -0.60
CA ASP A 7 8.05 -11.49 -0.10
C ASP A 7 7.66 -12.39 -1.29
N ALA A 8 8.52 -13.36 -1.58
CA ALA A 8 8.34 -14.35 -2.63
C ALA A 8 7.23 -15.37 -2.34
N THR A 9 6.77 -15.49 -1.09
CA THR A 9 5.70 -16.41 -0.69
C THR A 9 4.33 -15.78 -0.93
N ASN A 10 4.18 -14.49 -0.60
CA ASN A 10 2.91 -13.78 -0.73
C ASN A 10 2.86 -12.80 -1.91
N TYR A 11 3.85 -12.83 -2.80
CA TYR A 11 3.90 -12.05 -4.04
C TYR A 11 3.66 -10.55 -3.76
N SER A 12 4.42 -9.98 -2.83
CA SER A 12 4.18 -8.63 -2.31
C SER A 12 4.51 -7.49 -3.26
N CYS A 13 4.94 -7.74 -4.50
CA CYS A 13 5.53 -6.71 -5.37
C CYS A 13 4.67 -5.46 -5.57
N GLY A 14 3.34 -5.61 -5.73
CA GLY A 14 2.41 -4.48 -5.85
C GLY A 14 2.23 -3.71 -4.53
N TYR A 15 2.35 -4.39 -3.39
CA TYR A 15 2.36 -3.76 -2.07
C TYR A 15 3.69 -3.06 -1.81
N ASP A 16 4.82 -3.68 -2.13
CA ASP A 16 6.16 -3.13 -1.94
C ASP A 16 6.36 -1.87 -2.77
N SER A 17 5.88 -1.86 -4.01
CA SER A 17 5.93 -0.68 -4.87
C SER A 17 5.09 0.46 -4.30
N THR A 18 3.84 0.17 -3.95
CA THR A 18 2.89 1.20 -3.52
C THR A 18 3.25 1.75 -2.14
N PHE A 19 3.45 0.86 -1.15
CA PHE A 19 3.78 1.28 0.20
C PHE A 19 5.22 1.79 0.34
N GLY A 20 6.15 1.36 -0.52
CA GLY A 20 7.47 1.98 -0.61
C GLY A 20 7.38 3.46 -1.03
N ILE A 21 6.55 3.77 -2.04
CA ILE A 21 6.29 5.16 -2.44
C ILE A 21 5.64 5.94 -1.30
N LEU A 22 4.59 5.40 -0.69
CA LEU A 22 3.87 6.07 0.40
C LEU A 22 4.76 6.30 1.63
N ALA A 23 5.63 5.34 1.99
CA ALA A 23 6.60 5.52 3.06
C ALA A 23 7.58 6.66 2.74
N ASN A 24 8.11 6.71 1.51
CA ASN A 24 9.01 7.77 1.09
C ASN A 24 8.34 9.16 1.09
N MET A 25 7.09 9.24 0.66
CA MET A 25 6.32 10.48 0.71
C MET A 25 6.05 10.93 2.16
N TRP A 26 5.69 10.00 3.04
CA TRP A 26 5.45 10.29 4.46
C TRP A 26 6.71 10.81 5.15
N MET A 27 7.89 10.24 4.85
CA MET A 27 9.17 10.71 5.40
C MET A 27 9.53 12.13 4.94
N GLN A 28 9.05 12.57 3.77
CA GLN A 28 9.32 13.90 3.24
C GLN A 28 8.33 14.95 3.77
N ASN A 29 7.06 14.59 3.91
CA ASN A 29 6.04 15.52 4.39
C ASN A 29 4.89 14.76 5.07
N MET A 30 4.94 14.70 6.40
CA MET A 30 3.95 13.99 7.22
C MET A 30 2.57 14.66 7.22
N ASP A 31 2.52 15.99 7.08
CA ASP A 31 1.28 16.77 7.31
C ASP A 31 0.22 16.50 6.25
N VAL A 32 0.63 16.18 5.02
CA VAL A 32 -0.28 15.84 3.90
C VAL A 32 -1.09 14.58 4.20
N PHE A 33 -0.56 13.67 5.03
CA PHE A 33 -1.21 12.38 5.28
C PHE A 33 -2.24 12.44 6.41
N CYS A 34 -2.17 13.45 7.28
CA CYS A 34 -3.09 13.62 8.41
C CYS A 34 -4.52 14.01 7.97
N THR A 35 -4.66 14.57 6.77
CA THR A 35 -5.95 15.02 6.21
C THR A 35 -6.63 13.95 5.35
N LEU A 36 -5.98 12.81 5.12
CA LEU A 36 -6.48 11.73 4.28
C LEU A 36 -7.36 10.74 5.07
N GLY A 37 -8.03 9.85 4.33
CA GLY A 37 -9.02 8.90 4.87
C GLY A 37 -8.48 7.89 5.89
N PRO A 38 -9.36 7.06 6.47
CA PRO A 38 -9.02 6.16 7.59
C PRO A 38 -7.88 5.18 7.29
N TYR A 39 -7.76 4.71 6.05
CA TYR A 39 -6.64 3.84 5.63
C TYR A 39 -5.29 4.56 5.69
N PHE A 40 -5.25 5.85 5.37
CA PHE A 40 -4.04 6.65 5.53
C PHE A 40 -3.70 6.94 6.99
N GLN A 41 -4.71 7.20 7.82
CA GLN A 41 -4.49 7.34 9.26
C GLN A 41 -3.89 6.07 9.86
N TYR A 42 -4.42 4.91 9.47
CA TYR A 42 -3.85 3.64 9.89
C TYR A 42 -2.42 3.46 9.37
N TRP A 43 -2.17 3.70 8.07
CA TRP A 43 -0.83 3.64 7.48
C TRP A 43 0.18 4.56 8.20
N THR A 44 -0.17 5.81 8.47
CA THR A 44 0.72 6.74 9.20
C THR A 44 0.99 6.29 10.62
N SER A 45 0.03 5.65 11.30
CA SER A 45 0.27 5.07 12.63
C SER A 45 1.31 3.95 12.59
N LEU A 46 1.30 3.13 11.53
CA LEU A 46 2.29 2.09 11.31
C LEU A 46 3.67 2.67 10.97
N MET A 47 3.72 3.75 10.17
CA MET A 47 4.96 4.46 9.86
C MET A 47 5.60 5.12 11.09
N LYS A 48 4.80 5.71 11.98
CA LYS A 48 5.30 6.24 13.27
C LYS A 48 5.95 5.13 14.10
N ARG A 49 5.27 3.99 14.24
CA ARG A 49 5.81 2.81 14.93
C ARG A 49 7.09 2.30 14.28
N ALA A 50 7.17 2.34 12.95
CA ALA A 50 8.37 1.94 12.22
C ALA A 50 9.53 2.92 12.45
N ALA A 51 9.27 4.23 12.43
CA ALA A 51 10.27 5.26 12.71
C ALA A 51 10.81 5.20 14.14
N GLU A 52 9.99 4.78 15.10
CA GLU A 52 10.39 4.56 16.50
C GLU A 52 11.13 3.23 16.72
N GLY A 53 11.26 2.39 15.69
CA GLY A 53 11.91 1.08 15.78
C GLY A 53 11.05 -0.03 16.39
N HIS A 54 9.75 0.23 16.63
CA HIS A 54 8.80 -0.77 17.14
C HIS A 54 8.29 -1.73 16.04
N LEU A 55 8.59 -1.45 14.78
CA LEU A 55 8.10 -2.19 13.62
C LEU A 55 9.08 -2.05 12.44
N SER A 56 9.24 -3.09 11.61
CA SER A 56 9.94 -2.94 10.32
C SER A 56 9.02 -2.33 9.26
N LEU A 57 9.59 -1.82 8.16
CA LEU A 57 8.80 -1.35 7.03
C LEU A 57 7.97 -2.50 6.42
N GLU A 58 8.55 -3.69 6.36
CA GLU A 58 7.90 -4.94 5.97
C GLU A 58 6.75 -5.27 6.92
N GLY A 59 6.94 -5.16 8.23
CA GLY A 59 5.89 -5.39 9.21
C GLY A 59 4.73 -4.41 9.09
N ALA A 60 5.03 -3.14 8.78
CA ALA A 60 3.99 -2.14 8.51
C ALA A 60 3.20 -2.47 7.23
N ARG A 61 3.89 -2.87 6.16
CA ARG A 61 3.23 -3.35 4.94
C ARG A 61 2.35 -4.56 5.23
N ASP A 62 2.83 -5.54 5.98
CA ASP A 62 2.11 -6.79 6.24
C ASP A 62 0.85 -6.56 7.09
N LEU A 63 0.93 -5.67 8.09
CA LEU A 63 -0.23 -5.24 8.87
C LEU A 63 -1.24 -4.47 8.02
N MET A 64 -0.77 -3.60 7.13
CA MET A 64 -1.65 -2.89 6.20
C MET A 64 -2.34 -3.85 5.23
N ARG A 65 -1.59 -4.81 4.68
CA ARG A 65 -2.13 -5.87 3.82
C ARG A 65 -3.17 -6.71 4.55
N ALA A 66 -2.92 -7.09 5.80
CA ALA A 66 -3.89 -7.82 6.61
C ALA A 66 -5.18 -7.02 6.82
N ASN A 67 -5.08 -5.72 7.11
CA ASN A 67 -6.23 -4.85 7.25
C ASN A 67 -7.04 -4.75 5.94
N LEU A 68 -6.35 -4.59 4.80
CA LEU A 68 -6.98 -4.58 3.47
C LEU A 68 -7.67 -5.92 3.15
N HIS A 69 -7.01 -7.04 3.41
CA HIS A 69 -7.58 -8.38 3.19
C HIS A 69 -8.81 -8.63 4.06
N LEU A 70 -8.78 -8.22 5.34
CA LEU A 70 -9.93 -8.34 6.23
C LEU A 70 -11.14 -7.54 5.73
N ALA A 71 -10.91 -6.35 5.16
CA ALA A 71 -11.98 -5.51 4.63
C ALA A 71 -12.52 -6.01 3.29
N ARG A 72 -11.63 -6.41 2.36
CA ARG A 72 -11.99 -6.79 0.98
C ARG A 72 -11.12 -7.98 0.53
N PRO A 73 -11.39 -9.20 1.01
CA PRO A 73 -10.51 -10.36 0.80
C PRO A 73 -10.38 -10.78 -0.67
N GLN A 74 -11.41 -10.49 -1.49
CA GLN A 74 -11.40 -10.74 -2.93
C GLN A 74 -10.51 -9.76 -3.70
N ASP A 75 -10.42 -8.51 -3.22
CA ASP A 75 -9.64 -7.46 -3.87
C ASP A 75 -8.17 -7.48 -3.45
N PHE A 76 -7.88 -8.06 -2.27
CA PHE A 76 -6.56 -8.13 -1.65
C PHE A 76 -6.22 -9.56 -1.19
N PRO A 77 -6.18 -10.57 -2.08
CA PRO A 77 -5.91 -11.95 -1.69
C PRO A 77 -4.47 -12.16 -1.17
N TYR A 78 -4.30 -13.23 -0.38
CA TYR A 78 -2.98 -13.76 -0.03
C TYR A 78 -2.48 -14.75 -1.09
N GLY A 79 -1.17 -14.97 -1.11
CA GLY A 79 -0.53 -15.92 -2.00
C GLY A 79 -0.26 -15.37 -3.41
N PRO A 80 -0.13 -16.25 -4.43
CA PRO A 80 0.34 -15.88 -5.77
C PRO A 80 -0.70 -15.16 -6.63
N ASN A 81 -1.94 -15.00 -6.13
CA ASN A 81 -2.91 -14.09 -6.72
C ASN A 81 -2.42 -12.67 -6.38
N GLY A 82 -1.61 -12.10 -7.26
CA GLY A 82 -1.05 -10.77 -7.07
C GLY A 82 -2.12 -9.72 -6.80
N THR A 83 -1.73 -8.62 -6.16
CA THR A 83 -2.65 -7.50 -5.92
C THR A 83 -2.71 -6.57 -7.13
N ILE A 84 -3.88 -6.04 -7.44
CA ILE A 84 -4.03 -4.98 -8.43
C ILE A 84 -3.70 -3.64 -7.74
N ILE A 85 -2.71 -2.91 -8.26
CA ILE A 85 -2.27 -1.62 -7.68
C ILE A 85 -3.42 -0.61 -7.64
N ASP A 86 -4.29 -0.63 -8.66
CA ASP A 86 -5.49 0.21 -8.71
C ASP A 86 -6.41 0.00 -7.50
N HIS A 87 -6.59 -1.23 -7.02
CA HIS A 87 -7.38 -1.50 -5.81
C HIS A 87 -6.77 -0.82 -4.57
N ILE A 88 -5.43 -0.84 -4.45
CA ILE A 88 -4.74 -0.15 -3.36
C ILE A 88 -4.90 1.37 -3.54
N ALA A 89 -4.76 1.89 -4.75
CA ALA A 89 -4.90 3.32 -5.01
C ALA A 89 -6.31 3.82 -4.66
N ARG A 90 -7.36 3.14 -5.12
CA ARG A 90 -8.76 3.52 -4.85
C ARG A 90 -9.11 3.51 -3.37
N ILE A 91 -8.56 2.55 -2.61
CA ILE A 91 -8.88 2.44 -1.19
C ILE A 91 -8.10 3.43 -0.33
N MET A 92 -6.85 3.73 -0.73
CA MET A 92 -6.02 4.72 -0.06
C MET A 92 -6.51 6.14 -0.39
N PHE A 93 -6.87 6.39 -1.64
CA PHE A 93 -7.32 7.69 -2.15
C PHE A 93 -8.79 7.63 -2.62
N PRO A 94 -9.77 7.50 -1.70
CA PRO A 94 -11.17 7.50 -2.07
C PRO A 94 -11.56 8.87 -2.64
N GLU A 95 -11.66 8.92 -3.96
CA GLU A 95 -12.09 10.01 -4.84
C GLU A 95 -11.38 11.38 -4.69
N THR A 96 -10.33 11.53 -5.49
CA THR A 96 -10.38 12.47 -6.63
C THR A 96 -9.71 11.81 -7.83
N THR A 97 -10.50 11.19 -8.70
CA THR A 97 -10.01 10.61 -9.95
C THR A 97 -9.69 11.75 -10.92
N HIS A 98 -8.42 12.08 -11.11
CA HIS A 98 -8.00 13.11 -12.07
C HIS A 98 -7.84 12.56 -13.50
N ALA A 99 -7.42 11.30 -13.64
CA ALA A 99 -7.39 10.55 -14.90
C ALA A 99 -7.13 9.05 -14.61
N GLU A 100 -7.76 8.17 -15.36
CA GLU A 100 -7.50 6.72 -15.38
C GLU A 100 -7.21 6.31 -16.82
N GLY A 101 -6.22 5.43 -17.03
CA GLY A 101 -5.82 4.96 -18.35
C GLY A 101 -5.47 3.49 -18.32
N GLU A 102 -6.39 2.65 -18.81
CA GLU A 102 -6.16 1.22 -18.96
C GLU A 102 -5.56 0.95 -20.34
N LYS A 103 -4.40 0.30 -20.38
CA LYS A 103 -3.85 -0.25 -21.63
C LYS A 103 -4.23 -1.72 -21.72
N VAL A 104 -5.35 -1.99 -22.38
CA VAL A 104 -5.70 -3.34 -22.81
C VAL A 104 -4.83 -3.68 -24.01
N CYS A 105 -4.05 -4.77 -23.92
CA CYS A 105 -3.34 -5.31 -25.08
C CYS A 105 -4.36 -6.11 -25.91
N PRO A 106 -4.70 -5.69 -27.15
CA PRO A 106 -5.80 -6.31 -27.88
C PRO A 106 -5.47 -7.70 -28.44
N THR A 107 -4.19 -8.09 -28.44
CA THR A 107 -3.70 -9.39 -28.93
C THR A 107 -2.39 -9.73 -28.24
N CYS A 108 -2.40 -10.82 -27.45
CA CYS A 108 -1.19 -11.53 -26.99
C CYS A 108 -0.58 -12.35 -28.12
#